data_AF-A0A522VEY6-F1
#
_entry.id   AF-A0A522VEY6-F1
#
_cell.length_a   1.000
_cell.length_b   1.000
_cell.length_c   1.000
_cell.angle_alpha   90.00
_cell.angle_beta   90.00
_cell.angle_gamma   90.00
#
_symmetry.space_group_name_H-M   'P 1'
#
loop_
_entity.id
_entity.type
_entity.pdbx_description
1 polymer ?
#
loop_
_entity_poly.entity_id
_entity_poly.type
_entity_poly.pdbx_seq_one_letter_code
_entity_poly.pdbx_strand_id
1 'polypeptide(L)'
;MTISQLIPTLTAALLLALPLSPGTVRAGEVVTEVEACQVQLDELGANLQGAPMGAIGRPGQPPVKLNNGKWYPVSEIDSIRQELHRAARLCRDGKTHEGLNELNLVRRHFDLAALPHPESHGVQK
;
A
#
# COMPACT_ATOMS: atom_id res chain seq x y z
N MET A 1 58.96 -26.86 -9.24
CA MET A 1 58.07 -25.79 -8.74
C MET A 1 57.52 -26.30 -7.39
N THR A 2 58.19 -26.15 -6.24
CA THR A 2 58.24 -24.98 -5.30
C THR A 2 56.84 -24.40 -5.03
N ILE A 3 56.29 -24.22 -3.82
CA ILE A 3 56.76 -24.17 -2.41
C ILE A 3 55.50 -24.29 -1.50
N SER A 4 55.63 -24.91 -0.32
CA SER A 4 54.71 -24.79 0.83
C SER A 4 54.68 -23.37 1.39
N GLN A 5 53.50 -22.86 1.77
CA GLN A 5 53.41 -21.75 2.73
C GLN A 5 52.27 -22.04 3.73
N LEU A 6 52.60 -21.90 5.01
CA LEU A 6 51.78 -22.03 6.21
C LEU A 6 51.92 -20.69 6.97
N ILE A 7 50.84 -20.22 7.62
CA ILE A 7 50.77 -19.31 8.80
C ILE A 7 50.89 -17.77 8.50
N PRO A 8 50.39 -16.78 9.32
CA PRO A 8 49.52 -16.76 10.53
C PRO A 8 48.29 -15.80 10.51
N THR A 9 47.50 -15.93 11.57
CA THR A 9 46.52 -15.01 12.20
C THR A 9 46.84 -13.51 12.23
N LEU A 10 45.83 -12.66 12.03
CA LEU A 10 45.74 -11.34 12.69
C LEU A 10 44.27 -10.96 12.96
N THR A 11 44.03 -10.75 14.25
CA THR A 11 42.84 -10.25 14.93
C THR A 11 42.48 -8.83 14.50
N ALA A 12 41.20 -8.57 14.24
CA ALA A 12 40.60 -7.27 14.49
C ALA A 12 39.13 -7.48 14.87
N ALA A 13 38.89 -7.46 16.19
CA ALA A 13 37.55 -7.30 16.74
C ALA A 13 37.02 -5.91 16.33
N LEU A 14 35.84 -5.87 15.73
CA LEU A 14 35.00 -4.67 15.81
C LEU A 14 33.59 -5.09 16.22
N LEU A 15 33.36 -4.91 17.52
CA LEU A 15 32.07 -4.91 18.16
C LEU A 15 31.17 -3.87 17.49
N LEU A 16 30.17 -4.33 16.74
CA LEU A 16 28.92 -3.59 16.61
C LEU A 16 27.80 -4.52 17.08
N ALA A 17 27.55 -4.44 18.38
CA ALA A 17 26.30 -4.88 18.96
C ALA A 17 25.18 -4.03 18.35
N LEU A 18 24.39 -4.60 17.44
CA LEU A 18 23.00 -4.20 17.25
C LEU A 18 22.12 -5.31 17.82
N PRO A 19 21.24 -5.03 18.81
CA PRO A 19 20.25 -5.98 19.23
C PRO A 19 19.15 -6.01 18.17
N LEU A 20 19.26 -6.93 17.20
CA LEU A 20 18.10 -7.35 16.43
C LEU A 20 17.32 -8.29 17.34
N SER A 21 16.36 -7.71 18.05
CA SER A 21 15.34 -8.40 18.83
C SER A 21 14.87 -9.65 18.08
N PRO A 22 14.79 -10.83 18.73
CA PRO A 22 14.10 -11.96 18.16
C PRO A 22 12.61 -11.62 18.14
N GLY A 23 12.17 -11.03 17.03
CA GLY A 23 10.76 -10.93 16.70
C GLY A 23 10.20 -12.35 16.68
N THR A 24 9.27 -12.60 17.59
CA THR A 24 8.52 -13.83 17.68
C THR A 24 7.84 -14.08 16.35
N VAL A 25 8.32 -15.07 15.58
CA VAL A 25 7.62 -15.57 14.40
C VAL A 25 6.33 -16.22 14.88
N ARG A 26 5.20 -15.57 14.60
CA ARG A 26 3.91 -16.27 14.44
C ARG A 26 3.64 -16.36 12.94
N ALA A 27 3.23 -17.55 12.50
CA ALA A 27 2.72 -17.78 11.16
C ALA A 27 1.64 -16.74 10.81
N GLY A 28 1.86 -16.04 9.71
CA GLY A 28 1.10 -14.86 9.29
C GLY A 28 2.08 -13.94 8.59
N GLU A 29 2.05 -13.95 7.26
CA GLU A 29 2.91 -13.15 6.39
C GLU A 29 3.01 -11.71 6.90
N VAL A 30 4.22 -11.24 7.21
CA VAL A 30 4.47 -9.82 7.48
C VAL A 30 4.36 -9.12 6.13
N VAL A 31 3.12 -8.87 5.70
CA VAL A 31 2.86 -8.01 4.55
C VAL A 31 3.41 -6.65 4.96
N THR A 32 4.44 -6.21 4.25
CA THR A 32 4.98 -4.87 4.48
C THR A 32 3.88 -3.85 4.19
N GLU A 33 3.88 -2.71 4.89
CA GLU A 33 2.86 -1.68 4.65
C GLU A 33 2.79 -1.31 3.15
N VAL A 34 3.94 -1.32 2.46
CA VAL A 34 4.07 -1.02 1.03
C VAL A 34 3.32 -2.04 0.18
N GLU A 35 3.47 -3.34 0.46
CA GLU A 35 2.71 -4.41 -0.20
C GLU A 35 1.22 -4.28 0.09
N ALA A 36 0.85 -3.94 1.33
CA ALA A 36 -0.55 -3.73 1.71
C ALA A 36 -1.17 -2.57 0.91
N CYS A 37 -0.45 -1.47 0.69
CA CYS A 37 -0.98 -0.41 -0.15
C CYS A 37 -1.11 -0.82 -1.62
N GLN A 38 -0.11 -1.52 -2.18
CA GLN A 38 -0.17 -1.95 -3.58
C GLN A 38 -1.34 -2.89 -3.83
N VAL A 39 -1.56 -3.88 -2.96
CA VAL A 39 -2.70 -4.80 -3.02
C VAL A 39 -4.03 -4.03 -3.05
N GLN A 40 -4.17 -3.01 -2.18
CA GLN A 40 -5.38 -2.20 -2.12
C GLN A 40 -5.59 -1.32 -3.35
N LEU A 41 -4.51 -0.77 -3.92
CA LEU A 41 -4.59 -0.03 -5.18
C LEU A 41 -5.08 -0.93 -6.33
N ASP A 42 -4.61 -2.18 -6.38
CA ASP A 42 -4.97 -3.13 -7.42
C ASP A 42 -6.43 -3.60 -7.26
N GLU A 43 -6.85 -3.96 -6.05
CA GLU A 43 -8.24 -4.36 -5.75
C GLU A 43 -9.25 -3.25 -6.07
N LEU A 44 -8.98 -2.02 -5.62
CA LEU A 44 -9.89 -0.90 -5.84
C LEU A 44 -9.83 -0.39 -7.28
N GLY A 45 -8.66 -0.45 -7.92
CA GLY A 45 -8.49 -0.14 -9.34
C GLY A 45 -9.23 -1.12 -10.25
N ALA A 46 -9.30 -2.40 -9.89
CA ALA A 46 -10.04 -3.41 -10.64
C ALA A 46 -11.55 -3.08 -10.74
N ASN A 47 -12.12 -2.46 -9.71
CA ASN A 47 -13.52 -2.02 -9.73
C ASN A 47 -13.81 -0.96 -10.82
N LEU A 48 -12.81 -0.16 -11.18
CA LEU A 48 -12.91 0.92 -12.16
C LEU A 48 -12.55 0.49 -13.59
N GLN A 49 -12.09 -0.75 -13.80
CA GLN A 49 -11.74 -1.23 -15.14
C GLN A 49 -12.95 -1.18 -16.07
N GLY A 50 -12.77 -0.59 -17.25
CA GLY A 50 -13.85 -0.40 -18.23
C GLY A 50 -14.80 0.75 -17.93
N ALA A 51 -14.66 1.44 -16.79
CA ALA A 51 -15.41 2.66 -16.54
C ALA A 51 -15.01 3.75 -17.56
N PRO A 52 -15.96 4.54 -18.10
CA PRO A 52 -15.67 5.55 -19.09
C PRO A 52 -14.71 6.60 -18.53
N MET A 53 -13.69 6.97 -19.30
CA MET A 53 -12.76 8.05 -18.95
C MET A 53 -13.32 9.37 -19.44
N GLY A 54 -13.29 10.40 -18.59
CA GLY A 54 -13.61 11.75 -19.03
C GLY A 54 -15.10 11.99 -19.22
N ALA A 55 -15.78 12.32 -18.13
CA ALA A 55 -16.91 13.22 -18.21
C ALA A 55 -17.04 13.94 -16.87
N ILE A 56 -16.12 14.87 -16.63
CA ILE A 56 -16.26 15.81 -15.53
C ILE A 56 -17.62 16.52 -15.69
N GLY A 57 -18.59 16.10 -14.88
CA GLY A 57 -19.83 16.82 -14.62
C GLY A 57 -20.73 17.12 -15.81
N ARG A 58 -20.76 16.32 -16.89
CA ARG A 58 -21.80 16.53 -17.91
C ARG A 58 -23.17 16.12 -17.34
N PRO A 59 -24.12 17.06 -17.19
CA PRO A 59 -25.45 16.72 -16.67
C PRO A 59 -26.14 15.72 -17.60
N GLY A 60 -26.86 14.75 -17.03
CA GLY A 60 -27.70 13.82 -17.77
C GLY A 60 -27.02 12.56 -18.30
N GLN A 61 -25.76 12.28 -17.93
CA GLN A 61 -25.19 10.97 -18.22
C GLN A 61 -25.85 9.87 -17.39
N PRO A 62 -26.20 8.72 -17.99
CA PRO A 62 -26.73 7.60 -17.25
C PRO A 62 -25.66 7.07 -16.28
N PRO A 63 -26.07 6.52 -15.13
CA PRO A 63 -25.14 5.84 -14.24
C PRO A 63 -24.50 4.65 -14.95
N VAL A 64 -23.29 4.30 -14.53
CA VAL A 64 -22.50 3.19 -15.09
C VAL A 64 -22.36 2.11 -14.04
N LYS A 65 -22.53 0.85 -14.47
CA LYS A 65 -22.28 -0.31 -13.63
C LYS A 65 -20.78 -0.60 -13.58
N LEU A 66 -20.21 -0.60 -12.37
CA LEU A 66 -18.82 -0.99 -12.14
C LEU A 66 -18.68 -2.50 -11.90
N ASN A 67 -17.44 -2.99 -11.86
CA ASN A 67 -17.15 -4.43 -11.71
C ASN A 67 -17.58 -5.00 -10.35
N ASN A 68 -17.73 -4.15 -9.33
CA ASN A 68 -18.33 -4.53 -8.05
C ASN A 68 -19.85 -4.77 -8.13
N GLY A 69 -20.45 -4.62 -9.32
CA GLY A 69 -21.86 -4.88 -9.59
C GLY A 69 -22.81 -3.72 -9.24
N LYS A 70 -22.29 -2.61 -8.67
CA LYS A 70 -23.07 -1.44 -8.29
C LYS A 70 -23.08 -0.38 -9.40
N TRP A 71 -24.14 0.44 -9.41
CA TRP A 71 -24.31 1.54 -10.36
C TRP A 71 -23.89 2.85 -9.73
N TYR A 72 -23.08 3.62 -10.46
CA TYR A 72 -22.55 4.90 -9.99
C TYR A 72 -22.83 6.02 -10.98
N PRO A 73 -23.18 7.23 -10.51
CA PRO A 73 -23.11 8.43 -11.33
C PRO A 73 -21.69 8.61 -11.89
N VAL A 74 -21.56 9.09 -13.13
CA VAL A 74 -20.23 9.30 -13.73
C VAL A 74 -19.39 10.31 -12.94
N SER A 75 -20.02 11.33 -12.35
CA SER A 75 -19.35 12.27 -11.45
C SER A 75 -18.74 11.61 -10.22
N GLU A 76 -19.37 10.56 -9.69
CA GLU A 76 -18.83 9.81 -8.55
C GLU A 76 -17.65 8.94 -8.97
N ILE A 77 -17.72 8.31 -10.14
CA ILE A 77 -16.60 7.54 -10.71
C ILE A 77 -15.34 8.43 -10.85
N ASP A 78 -15.51 9.68 -11.27
CA ASP A 78 -14.40 10.62 -11.39
C ASP A 78 -13.81 11.02 -10.02
N SER A 79 -14.65 11.22 -8.99
CA SER A 79 -14.19 11.42 -7.61
C SER A 79 -13.40 10.22 -7.10
N ILE A 80 -13.93 9.00 -7.29
CA ILE A 80 -13.27 7.76 -6.89
C ILE A 80 -11.89 7.63 -7.55
N ARG A 81 -11.77 7.96 -8.85
CA ARG A 81 -10.47 7.97 -9.55
C ARG A 81 -9.52 9.00 -8.96
N GLN A 82 -10.00 10.20 -8.65
CA GLN A 82 -9.15 11.26 -8.10
C GLN A 82 -8.55 10.85 -6.75
N GLU A 83 -9.36 10.23 -5.89
CA GLU A 83 -8.94 9.68 -4.60
C GLU A 83 -7.96 8.52 -4.79
N LEU A 84 -8.27 7.56 -5.66
CA LEU A 84 -7.38 6.43 -5.96
C LEU A 84 -6.03 6.90 -6.52
N HIS A 85 -6.02 7.90 -7.39
CA HIS A 85 -4.78 8.50 -7.90
C HIS A 85 -3.99 9.23 -6.80
N ARG A 86 -4.65 9.82 -5.80
CA ARG A 86 -3.99 10.46 -4.66
C ARG A 86 -3.34 9.40 -3.76
N ALA A 87 -4.06 8.34 -3.42
CA ALA A 87 -3.53 7.19 -2.71
C ALA A 87 -2.31 6.59 -3.43
N ALA A 88 -2.40 6.39 -4.75
CA ALA A 88 -1.33 5.84 -5.57
C ALA A 88 -0.06 6.72 -5.58
N ARG A 89 -0.18 8.04 -5.41
CA ARG A 89 0.99 8.91 -5.24
C ARG A 89 1.63 8.72 -3.88
N LEU A 90 0.83 8.78 -2.81
CA LEU A 90 1.33 8.65 -1.44
C LEU A 90 2.07 7.32 -1.22
N CYS A 91 1.52 6.21 -1.71
CA CYS A 91 2.16 4.91 -1.56
C CYS A 91 3.46 4.78 -2.36
N ARG A 92 3.54 5.38 -3.56
CA ARG A 92 4.79 5.43 -4.33
C ARG A 92 5.85 6.31 -3.67
N ASP A 93 5.43 7.35 -2.96
CA ASP A 93 6.31 8.26 -2.22
C ASP A 93 6.76 7.67 -0.86
N GLY A 94 6.36 6.43 -0.53
CA GLY A 94 6.66 5.79 0.75
C GLY A 94 5.83 6.32 1.94
N LYS A 95 4.82 7.17 1.68
CA LYS A 95 3.87 7.69 2.68
C LYS A 95 2.71 6.73 2.84
N THR A 96 3.03 5.52 3.28
CA THR A 96 2.12 4.39 3.20
C THR A 96 0.93 4.53 4.15
N HIS A 97 1.14 5.04 5.36
CA HIS A 97 0.06 5.32 6.31
C HIS A 97 -0.96 6.30 5.72
N GLU A 98 -0.50 7.41 5.15
CA GLU A 98 -1.36 8.39 4.49
C GLU A 98 -2.02 7.82 3.23
N GLY A 99 -1.30 6.99 2.49
CA GLY A 99 -1.85 6.27 1.34
C GLY A 99 -3.00 5.34 1.72
N LEU A 100 -2.87 4.59 2.80
CA LEU A 100 -3.94 3.72 3.34
C LEU A 100 -5.13 4.55 3.85
N ASN A 101 -4.90 5.73 4.45
CA ASN A 101 -5.96 6.67 4.81
C ASN A 101 -6.75 7.14 3.58
N GLU A 102 -6.07 7.49 2.49
CA GLU A 102 -6.71 7.89 1.23
C GLU A 102 -7.47 6.72 0.57
N LEU A 103 -6.93 5.50 0.61
CA LEU A 103 -7.63 4.29 0.15
C LEU A 103 -8.94 4.06 0.91
N ASN A 104 -9.02 4.48 2.17
CA ASN A 104 -10.27 4.42 2.93
C ASN A 104 -11.34 5.40 2.45
N LEU A 105 -10.99 6.50 1.78
CA LEU A 105 -11.98 7.34 1.10
C LEU A 105 -12.63 6.55 -0.05
N VAL A 106 -11.80 5.92 -0.89
CA VAL A 106 -12.23 5.08 -2.02
C VAL A 106 -13.08 3.89 -1.54
N ARG A 107 -12.67 3.23 -0.46
CA ARG A 107 -13.42 2.08 0.11
C ARG A 107 -14.83 2.47 0.56
N ARG A 108 -15.03 3.70 1.05
CA ARG A 108 -16.37 4.19 1.43
C ARG A 108 -17.30 4.31 0.23
N HIS A 109 -16.83 4.73 -0.94
CA HIS A 109 -17.63 4.73 -2.17
C HIS A 109 -18.11 3.32 -2.57
N PHE A 110 -17.37 2.28 -2.18
CA PHE A 110 -17.74 0.89 -2.46
C PHE A 110 -18.49 0.20 -1.32
N ASP A 111 -18.80 0.91 -0.24
CA ASP A 111 -19.35 0.38 1.04
C ASP A 111 -18.48 -0.75 1.62
N LEU A 112 -17.16 -0.63 1.49
CA LEU A 112 -16.21 -1.56 2.07
C LEU A 112 -15.78 -1.10 3.45
N ALA A 113 -15.52 -2.06 4.35
CA ALA A 113 -14.99 -1.76 5.68
C ALA A 113 -13.65 -1.02 5.57
N ALA A 114 -13.37 -0.09 6.48
CA ALA A 114 -12.09 0.60 6.50
C ALA A 114 -10.93 -0.38 6.74
N LEU A 115 -9.79 -0.14 6.08
CA LEU A 115 -8.54 -0.83 6.36
C LEU A 115 -8.09 -0.54 7.79
N PRO A 116 -7.45 -1.52 8.46
CA PRO A 116 -6.75 -1.25 9.71
C PRO A 116 -5.61 -0.28 9.41
N HIS A 117 -5.61 0.86 10.09
CA HIS A 117 -4.49 1.80 10.01
C HIS A 117 -3.40 1.35 10.98
N PRO A 118 -2.12 1.32 10.57
CA PRO A 118 -1.04 1.24 11.54
C PRO A 118 -1.20 2.43 12.49
N GLU A 119 -1.13 2.20 13.81
CA GLU A 119 -1.39 3.21 14.82
C GLU A 119 -0.61 4.49 14.51
N SER A 120 -1.33 5.58 14.26
CA SER A 120 -0.72 6.89 14.08
C SER A 120 -0.11 7.30 15.42
N HIS A 121 1.21 7.12 15.53
CA HIS A 121 2.02 7.39 16.71
C HIS A 121 1.79 6.39 17.84
N GLY A 122 2.77 5.51 18.04
CA GLY A 122 2.90 4.78 19.29
C GLY A 122 2.87 5.78 20.44
N VAL A 123 1.86 5.64 21.31
CA VAL A 123 1.92 6.23 22.64
C VAL A 123 3.09 5.55 23.35
N GLN A 124 4.26 6.16 23.30
CA GLN A 124 5.31 5.86 24.26
C GLN A 124 4.77 6.32 25.62
N LYS A 125 4.25 5.38 26.41
CA LYS A 125 4.02 5.53 27.85
C LYS A 125 5.26 5.07 28.59
#